data_AF-A0A4R9GEL4-F1
#
_entry.id   AF-A0A4R9GEL4-F1
#
_cell.length_a   1.000
_cell.length_b   1.000
_cell.length_c   1.000
_cell.angle_alpha   90.00
_cell.angle_beta   90.00
_cell.angle_gamma   90.00
#
_symmetry.space_group_name_H-M   'P 1'
#
loop_
_entity.id
_entity.type
_entity.pdbx_description
1 polymer ?
#
loop_
_entity_poly.entity_id
_entity_poly.type
_entity_poly.pdbx_seq_one_letter_code
_entity_poly.pdbx_strand_id
1 'polypeptide(L)'
;MFALVKTWDKSRGPKPEPPWRLLGLGLLFVNGMAAFFLPVGIFSDFSSTVALLVFLFLPFFFLALKLTKIYGNAVFFALFLGFLAGPISALYLSHAFGYFLGLHFGGVREPGSLAEFPGVRIFRIADARFLYKYQAKKTSLIRPKAPGSILKPLNFHVVPWVSSSWKEGDPIEVWAACPNLAEQVCDWEIQNTGVGESLSRSSLYPYYLEAVEEAGRLHGLKISPKPKILIPLSDPEAALVRTGIYGMSVLVVLNYLWVVGVVVWRRRC
;
A
#
# COMPACT_ATOMS: atom_id res chain seq x y z
N MET A 1 -16.68 72.07 14.19
CA MET A 1 -16.68 70.61 14.39
C MET A 1 -16.68 69.97 13.00
N PHE A 2 -15.50 69.76 12.42
CA PHE A 2 -15.38 69.20 11.06
C PHE A 2 -15.33 67.68 11.14
N ALA A 3 -16.38 67.03 10.65
CA ALA A 3 -16.44 65.59 10.51
C ALA A 3 -15.53 65.14 9.36
N LEU A 4 -14.41 64.52 9.71
CA LEU A 4 -13.56 63.79 8.77
C LEU A 4 -14.31 62.52 8.33
N VAL A 5 -15.02 62.60 7.21
CA VAL A 5 -15.52 61.42 6.50
C VAL A 5 -14.30 60.71 5.93
N LYS A 6 -13.87 59.66 6.62
CA LYS A 6 -12.85 58.72 6.15
C LYS A 6 -13.42 58.00 4.94
N THR A 7 -13.22 58.58 3.75
CA THR A 7 -13.44 57.90 2.48
C THR A 7 -12.55 56.67 2.47
N TRP A 8 -13.16 55.50 2.60
CA TRP A 8 -12.52 54.23 2.30
C TRP A 8 -12.08 54.29 0.84
N ASP A 9 -10.80 54.57 0.64
CA ASP A 9 -10.13 54.29 -0.61
C ASP A 9 -10.44 52.84 -0.96
N LYS A 10 -11.07 52.63 -2.11
CA LYS A 10 -11.14 51.32 -2.76
C LYS A 10 -9.70 50.89 -2.97
N SER A 11 -9.16 50.12 -2.04
CA SER A 11 -7.96 49.35 -2.32
C SER A 11 -8.33 48.50 -3.53
N ARG A 12 -7.63 48.75 -4.65
CA ARG A 12 -7.71 47.88 -5.81
C ARG A 12 -7.39 46.49 -5.28
N GLY A 13 -8.40 45.62 -5.24
CA GLY A 13 -8.18 44.22 -4.90
C GLY A 13 -7.02 43.68 -5.74
N PRO A 14 -6.21 42.75 -5.20
CA PRO A 14 -5.09 42.19 -5.95
C PRO A 14 -5.57 41.77 -7.34
N LYS A 15 -4.80 42.12 -8.38
CA LYS A 15 -5.12 41.75 -9.76
C LYS A 15 -5.40 40.24 -9.80
N PRO A 16 -6.47 39.79 -10.49
CA PRO A 16 -6.76 38.37 -10.58
C PRO A 16 -5.55 37.68 -11.21
N GLU A 17 -4.94 36.77 -10.44
CA GLU A 17 -3.87 35.90 -10.91
C GLU A 17 -4.34 35.13 -12.15
N PRO A 18 -3.48 34.91 -13.15
CA PRO A 18 -3.89 34.22 -14.35
C PRO A 18 -4.30 32.77 -14.03
N PRO A 19 -5.38 32.27 -14.64
CA PRO A 19 -6.06 31.03 -14.23
C PRO A 19 -5.19 29.78 -14.35
N TRP A 20 -4.18 29.78 -15.22
CA TRP A 20 -3.24 28.68 -15.37
C TRP A 20 -2.33 28.49 -14.15
N ARG A 21 -2.06 29.55 -13.37
CA ARG A 21 -1.26 29.45 -12.14
C ARG A 21 -2.01 28.70 -11.05
N LEU A 22 -3.31 28.98 -10.88
CA LEU A 22 -4.16 28.23 -9.96
C LEU A 22 -4.24 26.77 -10.40
N LEU A 23 -4.54 26.53 -11.68
CA LEU A 23 -4.60 25.18 -12.24
C LEU A 23 -3.29 24.41 -11.98
N GLY A 24 -2.16 25.01 -12.33
CA GLY A 24 -0.83 24.45 -12.14
C GLY A 24 -0.49 24.19 -10.68
N LEU A 25 -0.90 25.08 -9.76
CA LEU A 25 -0.67 24.91 -8.33
C LEU A 25 -1.38 23.67 -7.78
N GLY A 26 -2.63 23.42 -8.15
CA GLY A 26 -3.32 22.22 -7.69
C GLY A 26 -2.83 20.93 -8.36
N LEU A 27 -2.45 20.98 -9.65
CA LEU A 27 -1.79 19.84 -10.31
C LEU A 27 -0.44 19.52 -9.66
N LEU A 28 0.35 20.55 -9.33
CA LEU A 28 1.60 20.40 -8.60
C LEU A 28 1.35 19.79 -7.23
N PHE A 29 0.29 20.21 -6.54
CA PHE A 29 -0.02 19.69 -5.21
C PHE A 29 -0.45 18.21 -5.26
N VAL A 30 -1.38 17.86 -6.16
CA VAL A 30 -1.87 16.48 -6.31
C VAL A 30 -0.75 15.53 -6.74
N ASN A 31 -0.02 15.88 -7.81
CA ASN A 31 1.02 15.00 -8.33
C ASN A 31 2.30 15.06 -7.49
N GLY A 32 2.61 16.20 -6.87
CA GLY A 32 3.74 16.35 -5.95
C GLY A 32 3.55 15.50 -4.69
N MET A 33 2.35 15.50 -4.10
CA MET A 33 2.03 14.60 -2.99
C MET A 33 2.09 13.14 -3.41
N ALA A 34 1.56 12.77 -4.59
CA ALA A 34 1.68 11.41 -5.10
C ALA A 34 3.16 11.00 -5.28
N ALA A 35 3.98 11.85 -5.90
CA ALA A 35 5.40 11.58 -6.14
C ALA A 35 6.20 11.47 -4.83
N PHE A 36 5.93 12.35 -3.86
CA PHE A 36 6.61 12.33 -2.56
C PHE A 36 6.32 11.04 -1.78
N PHE A 37 5.10 10.50 -1.90
CA PHE A 37 4.69 9.27 -1.22
C PHE A 37 5.06 7.98 -1.97
N LEU A 38 5.53 8.04 -3.21
CA LEU A 38 6.06 6.86 -3.92
C LEU A 38 7.18 6.14 -3.15
N PRO A 39 8.31 6.79 -2.79
CA PRO A 39 9.37 6.14 -2.03
C PRO A 39 8.90 5.71 -0.63
N VAL A 40 7.96 6.46 -0.02
CA VAL A 40 7.38 6.08 1.27
C VAL A 40 6.61 4.76 1.15
N GLY A 41 5.81 4.57 0.10
CA GLY A 41 5.13 3.30 -0.13
C GLY A 41 6.07 2.13 -0.46
N ILE A 42 7.23 2.42 -1.05
CA ILE A 42 8.27 1.42 -1.35
C ILE A 42 8.95 0.97 -0.04
N PHE A 43 9.42 1.90 0.79
CA PHE A 43 10.28 1.55 1.92
C PHE A 43 9.59 1.50 3.29
N SER A 44 8.39 2.06 3.41
CA SER A 44 7.74 2.30 4.69
C SER A 44 6.54 1.40 4.95
N ASP A 45 6.00 1.52 6.15
CA ASP A 45 4.80 0.83 6.61
C ASP A 45 3.55 1.70 6.51
N PHE A 46 2.38 1.07 6.58
CA PHE A 46 1.11 1.79 6.63
C PHE A 46 1.07 2.79 7.78
N SER A 47 1.50 2.37 8.98
CA SER A 47 1.55 3.25 10.17
C SER A 47 2.44 4.46 9.96
N SER A 48 3.62 4.25 9.36
CA SER A 48 4.57 5.34 9.06
C SER A 48 4.03 6.28 7.98
N THR A 49 3.32 5.74 6.98
CA THR A 49 2.63 6.53 5.94
C THR A 49 1.58 7.44 6.56
N VAL A 50 0.77 6.91 7.49
CA VAL A 50 -0.24 7.70 8.23
C VAL A 50 0.43 8.75 9.11
N ALA A 51 1.48 8.38 9.86
CA ALA A 51 2.20 9.32 10.71
C ALA A 51 2.80 10.48 9.92
N LEU A 52 3.41 10.19 8.77
CA LEU A 52 3.98 11.20 7.87
C LEU A 52 2.89 12.12 7.30
N LEU A 53 1.72 11.57 6.96
CA LEU A 53 0.60 12.36 6.48
C LEU A 53 0.08 13.32 7.56
N VAL A 54 -0.06 12.86 8.81
CA VAL A 54 -0.44 13.73 9.94
C VAL A 54 0.60 14.81 10.17
N PHE A 55 1.89 14.45 10.13
CA PHE A 55 2.99 15.39 10.31
C PHE A 55 3.02 16.47 9.21
N LEU A 56 2.79 16.08 7.96
CA LEU A 56 2.76 17.00 6.82
C LEU A 56 1.48 17.83 6.74
N PHE A 57 0.38 17.39 7.35
CA PHE A 57 -0.89 18.11 7.30
C PHE A 57 -0.76 19.55 7.81
N LEU A 58 -0.17 19.74 8.97
CA LEU A 58 -0.07 21.06 9.60
C LEU A 58 0.75 22.08 8.78
N PRO A 59 1.99 21.79 8.33
CA PRO A 59 2.75 22.75 7.52
C PRO A 59 2.06 23.06 6.18
N PHE A 60 1.47 22.07 5.51
CA PHE A 60 0.75 22.32 4.26
C PHE A 60 -0.56 23.07 4.46
N PHE A 61 -1.24 22.87 5.59
CA PHE A 61 -2.41 23.66 5.96
C PHE A 61 -2.05 25.12 6.19
N PHE A 62 -0.96 25.41 6.91
CA PHE A 62 -0.45 26.79 7.06
C PHE A 62 0.00 27.40 5.72
N LEU A 63 0.61 26.61 4.84
CA LEU A 63 0.96 27.05 3.49
C LEU A 63 -0.31 27.41 2.70
N ALA A 64 -1.34 26.57 2.75
CA ALA A 64 -2.63 26.83 2.11
C ALA A 64 -3.27 28.13 2.63
N LEU A 65 -3.23 28.38 3.95
CA LEU A 65 -3.72 29.64 4.54
C LEU A 65 -2.97 30.89 4.04
N LYS A 66 -1.68 30.77 3.71
CA LYS A 66 -0.95 31.88 3.10
C LYS A 66 -1.34 32.06 1.64
N LEU A 67 -1.49 30.96 0.91
CA LEU A 67 -1.84 30.94 -0.51
C LEU A 67 -3.29 31.38 -0.77
N THR A 68 -4.22 31.21 0.18
CA THR A 68 -5.61 31.67 0.03
C THR A 68 -5.72 33.18 -0.09
N LYS A 69 -4.77 33.94 0.46
CA LYS A 69 -4.68 35.40 0.26
C LYS A 69 -4.45 35.79 -1.19
N ILE A 70 -3.87 34.88 -1.99
CA ILE A 70 -3.50 35.10 -3.40
C ILE A 70 -4.52 34.43 -4.32
N TYR A 71 -4.86 33.17 -4.04
CA TYR A 71 -5.59 32.28 -4.93
C TYR A 71 -7.02 31.95 -4.44
N GLY A 72 -7.43 32.47 -3.29
CA GLY A 72 -8.73 32.21 -2.68
C GLY A 72 -8.88 30.80 -2.09
N ASN A 73 -10.12 30.44 -1.76
CA ASN A 73 -10.42 29.21 -1.03
C ASN A 73 -10.25 27.92 -1.87
N ALA A 74 -10.11 28.03 -3.19
CA ALA A 74 -9.86 26.90 -4.07
C ALA A 74 -8.58 26.13 -3.70
N VAL A 75 -7.62 26.78 -3.03
CA VAL A 75 -6.39 26.14 -2.55
C VAL A 75 -6.67 25.03 -1.54
N PHE A 76 -7.70 25.16 -0.70
CA PHE A 76 -8.06 24.09 0.23
C PHE A 76 -8.59 22.84 -0.47
N PHE A 77 -9.25 23.02 -1.62
CA PHE A 77 -9.69 21.89 -2.43
C PHE A 77 -8.49 21.17 -3.07
N ALA A 78 -7.50 21.91 -3.58
CA ALA A 78 -6.24 21.32 -4.03
C ALA A 78 -5.53 20.58 -2.89
N LEU A 79 -5.45 21.18 -1.71
CA LEU A 79 -4.87 20.59 -0.50
C LEU A 79 -5.54 19.24 -0.19
N PHE A 80 -6.86 19.22 -0.13
CA PHE A 80 -7.62 18.00 0.13
C PHE A 80 -7.32 16.90 -0.90
N LEU A 81 -7.36 17.21 -2.19
CA LEU A 81 -7.09 16.24 -3.25
C LEU A 81 -5.65 15.70 -3.20
N GLY A 82 -4.65 16.54 -2.88
CA GLY A 82 -3.27 16.07 -2.72
C GLY A 82 -3.08 15.17 -1.50
N PHE A 83 -3.77 15.45 -0.40
CA PHE A 83 -3.76 14.57 0.78
C PHE A 83 -4.46 13.23 0.55
N LEU A 84 -5.38 13.13 -0.43
CA LEU A 84 -5.87 11.85 -0.93
C LEU A 84 -4.84 11.16 -1.85
N ALA A 85 -4.20 11.92 -2.73
CA ALA A 85 -3.24 11.40 -3.71
C ALA A 85 -2.01 10.73 -3.06
N GLY A 86 -1.51 11.27 -1.94
CA GLY A 86 -0.37 10.72 -1.20
C GLY A 86 -0.57 9.25 -0.78
N PRO A 87 -1.58 8.91 0.04
CA PRO A 87 -1.88 7.54 0.44
C PRO A 87 -2.17 6.61 -0.73
N ILE A 88 -2.92 7.07 -1.75
CA ILE A 88 -3.21 6.27 -2.93
C ILE A 88 -1.90 5.91 -3.65
N SER A 89 -0.99 6.86 -3.77
CA SER A 89 0.33 6.63 -4.36
C SER A 89 1.14 5.62 -3.54
N ALA A 90 1.20 5.82 -2.21
CA ALA A 90 1.92 4.92 -1.32
C ALA A 90 1.35 3.50 -1.26
N LEU A 91 0.03 3.33 -1.44
CA LEU A 91 -0.65 2.03 -1.32
C LEU A 91 -0.74 1.25 -2.63
N TYR A 92 -0.77 1.93 -3.78
CA TYR A 92 -1.01 1.27 -5.07
C TYR A 92 0.15 1.51 -6.04
N LEU A 93 0.52 2.77 -6.26
CA LEU A 93 1.49 3.17 -7.28
C LEU A 93 2.92 2.76 -6.93
N SER A 94 3.28 2.89 -5.65
CA SER A 94 4.58 2.55 -5.09
C SER A 94 5.00 1.10 -5.40
N HIS A 95 4.06 0.15 -5.31
CA HIS A 95 4.32 -1.26 -5.51
C HIS A 95 4.61 -1.59 -6.97
N ALA A 96 3.79 -1.08 -7.89
CA ALA A 96 4.05 -1.22 -9.32
C ALA A 96 5.36 -0.52 -9.72
N PHE A 97 5.60 0.68 -9.20
CA PHE A 97 6.80 1.44 -9.51
C PHE A 97 8.07 0.76 -8.97
N GLY A 98 8.05 0.28 -7.73
CA GLY A 98 9.14 -0.49 -7.14
C GLY A 98 9.41 -1.82 -7.84
N TYR A 99 8.36 -2.45 -8.42
CA TYR A 99 8.49 -3.62 -9.29
C TYR A 99 9.24 -3.28 -10.58
N PHE A 100 8.80 -2.26 -11.31
CA PHE A 100 9.41 -1.86 -12.58
C PHE A 100 10.85 -1.37 -12.42
N LEU A 101 11.18 -0.73 -11.30
CA LEU A 101 12.53 -0.28 -10.99
C LEU A 101 13.46 -1.39 -10.46
N GLY A 102 12.95 -2.61 -10.26
CA GLY A 102 13.75 -3.70 -9.70
C GLY A 102 14.07 -3.55 -8.20
N LEU A 103 13.55 -2.52 -7.52
CA LEU A 103 13.91 -2.17 -6.15
C LEU A 103 13.34 -3.12 -5.08
N HIS A 104 12.32 -3.90 -5.43
CA HIS A 104 11.78 -4.98 -4.59
C HIS A 104 12.17 -6.39 -5.07
N PHE A 105 13.00 -6.48 -6.11
CA PHE A 105 13.49 -7.75 -6.65
C PHE A 105 14.83 -8.11 -6.02
N GLY A 106 14.80 -8.46 -4.74
CA GLY A 106 15.81 -9.39 -4.24
C GLY A 106 15.59 -10.69 -5.00
N GLY A 107 16.38 -10.96 -6.03
CA GLY A 107 16.47 -12.28 -6.65
C GLY A 107 17.12 -13.20 -5.63
N VAL A 108 16.33 -13.74 -4.71
CA VAL A 108 16.82 -14.59 -3.64
C VAL A 108 16.92 -15.98 -4.23
N ARG A 109 18.13 -16.57 -4.30
CA ARG A 109 18.31 -17.90 -4.88
C ARG A 109 17.56 -18.98 -4.09
N GLU A 110 17.55 -18.86 -2.77
CA GLU A 110 16.98 -19.85 -1.87
C GLU A 110 16.05 -19.23 -0.82
N PRO A 111 14.99 -19.92 -0.38
CA PRO A 111 14.06 -19.40 0.63
C PRO A 111 14.74 -18.95 1.95
N GLY A 112 15.90 -19.50 2.31
CA GLY A 112 16.57 -19.14 3.56
C GLY A 112 17.26 -17.78 3.58
N SER A 113 17.71 -17.28 2.42
CA SER A 113 18.37 -15.95 2.34
C SER A 113 17.39 -14.78 2.34
N LEU A 114 16.09 -15.05 2.47
CA LEU A 114 15.08 -14.00 2.65
C LEU A 114 15.37 -13.13 3.88
N ALA A 115 15.99 -13.67 4.92
CA ALA A 115 16.32 -12.94 6.16
C ALA A 115 17.23 -11.73 5.92
N GLU A 116 18.02 -11.74 4.85
CA GLU A 116 18.98 -10.68 4.49
C GLU A 116 18.32 -9.40 3.97
N PHE A 117 17.02 -9.46 3.62
CA PHE A 117 16.28 -8.35 3.02
C PHE A 117 15.09 -7.90 3.91
N PRO A 118 15.34 -7.27 5.07
CA PRO A 118 14.28 -6.74 5.92
C PRO A 118 13.63 -5.52 5.24
N GLY A 119 12.36 -5.65 4.86
CA GLY A 119 11.58 -4.57 4.22
C GLY A 119 11.14 -4.87 2.79
N VAL A 120 11.67 -5.93 2.17
CA VAL A 120 11.15 -6.41 0.89
C VAL A 120 9.84 -7.14 1.11
N ARG A 121 8.79 -6.68 0.41
CA ARG A 121 7.43 -7.22 0.51
C ARG A 121 7.17 -8.34 -0.50
N ILE A 122 7.83 -8.33 -1.66
CA ILE A 122 7.66 -9.35 -2.71
C ILE A 122 9.00 -10.00 -2.96
N PHE A 123 9.05 -11.33 -2.92
CA PHE A 123 10.27 -12.09 -3.12
C PHE A 123 10.17 -12.95 -4.37
N ARG A 124 11.24 -13.00 -5.15
CA ARG A 124 11.40 -13.97 -6.24
C ARG A 124 12.45 -14.99 -5.83
N ILE A 125 12.01 -16.23 -5.72
CA ILE A 125 12.77 -17.42 -5.34
C ILE A 125 12.94 -18.28 -6.58
N ALA A 126 14.18 -18.44 -7.03
CA ALA A 126 14.48 -19.18 -8.26
C ALA A 126 14.52 -20.71 -8.05
N ASP A 127 15.17 -21.17 -6.99
CA ASP A 127 15.46 -22.59 -6.76
C ASP A 127 14.63 -23.14 -5.60
N ALA A 128 13.31 -23.14 -5.73
CA ALA A 128 12.40 -23.60 -4.68
C ALA A 128 11.27 -24.50 -5.16
N ARG A 129 10.77 -25.32 -4.24
CA ARG A 129 9.66 -26.24 -4.43
C ARG A 129 8.76 -26.28 -3.19
N PHE A 130 7.49 -26.60 -3.41
CA PHE A 130 6.57 -26.89 -2.32
C PHE A 130 6.68 -28.35 -1.88
N LEU A 131 6.62 -28.58 -0.56
CA LEU A 131 6.54 -29.92 0.00
C LEU A 131 5.08 -30.31 0.26
N TYR A 132 4.37 -30.73 -0.79
CA TYR A 132 2.94 -31.04 -0.74
C TYR A 132 2.57 -32.12 0.28
N LYS A 133 3.48 -33.06 0.56
CA LYS A 133 3.29 -34.12 1.58
C LYS A 133 3.01 -33.55 2.98
N TYR A 134 3.48 -32.34 3.27
CA TYR A 134 3.35 -31.68 4.57
C TYR A 134 2.39 -30.49 4.54
N GLN A 135 1.46 -30.46 3.57
CA GLN A 135 0.43 -29.44 3.53
C GLN A 135 -0.52 -29.59 4.73
N ALA A 136 -0.91 -28.46 5.32
CA ALA A 136 -1.88 -28.45 6.41
C ALA A 136 -3.02 -27.48 6.12
N LYS A 137 -4.20 -27.81 6.63
CA LYS A 137 -5.40 -26.97 6.57
C LYS A 137 -5.79 -26.60 7.98
N LYS A 138 -6.01 -25.31 8.23
CA LYS A 138 -6.47 -24.80 9.52
C LYS A 138 -7.67 -23.89 9.33
N THR A 139 -8.67 -24.07 10.19
CA THR A 139 -9.80 -23.14 10.29
C THR A 139 -9.63 -22.32 11.56
N SER A 140 -9.49 -21.00 11.43
CA SER A 140 -9.42 -20.09 12.57
C SER A 140 -10.67 -19.22 12.64
N LEU A 141 -11.19 -18.99 13.83
CA LEU A 141 -12.32 -18.10 14.06
C LEU A 141 -11.81 -16.69 14.37
N ILE A 142 -12.06 -15.73 13.48
CA ILE A 142 -11.79 -14.33 13.82
C ILE A 142 -12.86 -13.87 14.79
N ARG A 143 -12.47 -13.51 16.01
CA ARG A 143 -13.33 -12.73 16.92
C ARG A 143 -13.29 -11.27 16.47
N PRO A 144 -14.38 -10.71 15.90
CA PRO A 144 -14.36 -9.30 15.56
C PRO A 144 -14.43 -8.49 16.86
N LYS A 145 -13.75 -7.34 16.88
CA LYS A 145 -13.67 -6.48 18.08
C LYS A 145 -15.01 -5.84 18.49
N ALA A 146 -16.04 -5.93 17.63
CA ALA A 146 -17.35 -5.34 17.88
C ALA A 146 -18.31 -6.35 18.57
N PRO A 147 -18.95 -5.98 19.69
CA PRO A 147 -19.93 -6.85 20.36
C PRO A 147 -21.12 -7.14 19.44
N GLY A 148 -21.54 -8.41 19.34
CA GLY A 148 -22.67 -8.86 18.51
C GLY A 148 -22.33 -9.24 17.06
N SER A 149 -21.06 -9.20 16.68
CA SER A 149 -20.63 -9.57 15.32
C SER A 149 -20.45 -11.08 15.14
N ILE A 150 -20.89 -11.60 14.00
CA ILE A 150 -20.83 -13.02 13.64
C ILE A 150 -19.36 -13.44 13.48
N LEU A 151 -18.95 -14.51 14.16
CA LEU A 151 -17.65 -15.16 13.98
C LEU A 151 -17.53 -15.64 12.53
N LYS A 152 -16.59 -15.07 11.76
CA LYS A 152 -16.29 -15.56 10.42
C LYS A 152 -15.18 -16.60 10.48
N PRO A 153 -15.41 -17.85 10.02
CA PRO A 153 -14.34 -18.82 9.87
C PRO A 153 -13.41 -18.37 8.74
N LEU A 154 -12.10 -18.35 9.02
CA LEU A 154 -11.06 -18.23 8.01
C LEU A 154 -10.40 -19.59 7.82
N ASN A 155 -10.42 -20.06 6.59
CA ASN A 155 -9.74 -21.28 6.19
C ASN A 155 -8.38 -20.91 5.61
N PHE A 156 -7.32 -21.48 6.17
CA PHE A 156 -5.96 -21.27 5.73
C PHE A 156 -5.36 -22.60 5.30
N HIS A 157 -4.71 -22.60 4.15
CA HIS A 157 -3.89 -23.70 3.69
C HIS A 157 -2.45 -23.24 3.76
N VAL A 158 -1.58 -24.04 4.38
CA VAL A 158 -0.15 -23.78 4.46
C VAL A 158 0.63 -24.95 3.90
N VAL A 159 1.73 -24.65 3.20
CA VAL A 159 2.65 -25.66 2.66
C VAL A 159 4.09 -25.17 2.84
N PRO A 160 5.04 -26.04 3.22
CA PRO A 160 6.44 -25.66 3.26
C PRO A 160 6.93 -25.23 1.88
N TRP A 161 7.67 -24.13 1.83
CA TRP A 161 8.33 -23.64 0.62
C TRP A 161 9.84 -23.69 0.84
N VAL A 162 10.48 -24.72 0.27
CA VAL A 162 11.88 -25.04 0.58
C VAL A 162 12.75 -24.95 -0.67
N SER A 163 14.07 -24.91 -0.50
CA SER A 163 14.97 -24.97 -1.65
C SER A 163 14.85 -26.32 -2.36
N SER A 164 15.22 -26.36 -3.64
CA SER A 164 15.30 -27.62 -4.40
C SER A 164 16.29 -28.62 -3.77
N SER A 165 17.29 -28.13 -3.02
CA SER A 165 18.33 -28.92 -2.35
C SER A 165 17.95 -29.43 -0.93
N TRP A 166 16.80 -29.01 -0.40
CA TRP A 166 16.35 -29.35 0.96
C TRP A 166 16.18 -30.87 1.17
N LYS A 167 16.61 -31.36 2.34
CA LYS A 167 16.49 -32.76 2.77
C LYS A 167 15.64 -32.90 4.04
N GLU A 168 15.05 -34.07 4.23
CA GLU A 168 14.24 -34.36 5.41
C GLU A 168 15.10 -34.26 6.69
N GLY A 169 14.69 -33.39 7.60
CA GLY A 169 15.44 -33.04 8.82
C GLY A 169 16.01 -31.61 8.81
N ASP A 170 16.15 -30.99 7.64
CA ASP A 170 16.58 -29.59 7.53
C ASP A 170 15.47 -28.65 8.02
N PRO A 171 15.82 -27.52 8.68
CA PRO A 171 14.83 -26.58 9.18
C PRO A 171 14.04 -25.94 8.02
N ILE A 172 12.75 -25.73 8.23
CA ILE A 172 11.90 -25.00 7.29
C ILE A 172 11.81 -23.55 7.73
N GLU A 173 12.36 -22.67 6.89
CA GLU A 173 12.41 -21.23 7.13
C GLU A 173 11.23 -20.50 6.48
N VAL A 174 10.64 -21.05 5.42
CA VAL A 174 9.62 -20.38 4.61
C VAL A 174 8.42 -21.29 4.38
N TRP A 175 7.25 -20.69 4.51
CA TRP A 175 5.96 -21.32 4.31
C TRP A 175 5.16 -20.50 3.30
N ALA A 176 4.48 -21.16 2.39
CA ALA A 176 3.44 -20.54 1.59
C ALA A 176 2.10 -20.67 2.31
N ALA A 177 1.32 -19.60 2.28
CA ALA A 177 -0.04 -19.56 2.79
C ALA A 177 -1.01 -19.15 1.70
N CYS A 178 -2.17 -19.80 1.69
CA CYS A 178 -3.27 -19.50 0.80
C CYS A 178 -4.52 -19.26 1.66
N PRO A 179 -5.04 -18.02 1.73
CA PRO A 179 -6.27 -17.71 2.42
C PRO A 179 -7.48 -18.12 1.57
N ASN A 180 -8.23 -19.11 2.04
CA ASN A 180 -9.50 -19.47 1.45
C ASN A 180 -10.60 -18.63 2.09
N LEU A 181 -10.74 -17.39 1.59
CA LEU A 181 -11.73 -16.42 2.08
C LEU A 181 -13.17 -16.72 1.59
N ALA A 182 -13.36 -17.53 0.54
CA ALA A 182 -14.67 -17.75 -0.06
C ALA A 182 -14.77 -18.93 -1.08
N GLU A 183 -14.13 -20.10 -0.86
CA GLU A 183 -14.25 -21.33 -1.71
C GLU A 183 -13.24 -21.54 -2.87
N GLN A 184 -12.01 -21.03 -2.79
CA GLN A 184 -10.98 -21.43 -3.75
C GLN A 184 -10.09 -22.54 -3.18
N VAL A 185 -10.16 -23.72 -3.81
CA VAL A 185 -9.15 -24.76 -3.69
C VAL A 185 -7.81 -24.13 -4.06
N CYS A 186 -6.87 -24.12 -3.13
CA CYS A 186 -5.52 -23.61 -3.40
C CYS A 186 -4.84 -24.56 -4.38
N ASP A 187 -4.77 -24.14 -5.64
CA ASP A 187 -4.01 -24.83 -6.67
C ASP A 187 -2.55 -24.37 -6.57
N TRP A 188 -1.78 -25.15 -5.82
CA TRP A 188 -0.37 -24.86 -5.58
C TRP A 188 0.50 -25.01 -6.84
N GLU A 189 0.04 -25.74 -7.86
CA GLU A 189 0.77 -25.88 -9.13
C GLU A 189 0.73 -24.57 -9.91
N ILE A 190 -0.45 -23.95 -10.01
CA ILE A 190 -0.64 -22.63 -10.64
C ILE A 190 0.07 -21.53 -9.82
N GLN A 191 0.17 -21.71 -8.50
CA GLN A 191 0.76 -20.76 -7.58
C GLN A 191 2.30 -20.88 -7.47
N ASN A 192 2.93 -21.93 -7.99
CA ASN A 192 4.38 -22.14 -7.93
C ASN A 192 5.15 -21.34 -9.00
N THR A 193 5.01 -20.02 -8.98
CA THR A 193 5.71 -19.10 -9.89
C THR A 193 7.10 -18.70 -9.41
N GLY A 194 7.51 -19.18 -8.24
CA GLY A 194 8.70 -18.67 -7.57
C GLY A 194 8.51 -17.27 -7.00
N VAL A 195 7.32 -16.67 -7.00
CA VAL A 195 7.11 -15.32 -6.47
C VAL A 195 6.13 -15.32 -5.32
N GLY A 196 6.50 -14.71 -4.20
CA GLY A 196 5.68 -14.67 -2.99
C GLY A 196 5.66 -13.30 -2.31
N GLU A 197 4.49 -12.86 -1.86
CA GLU A 197 4.32 -11.66 -1.06
C GLU A 197 4.39 -11.97 0.44
N SER A 198 5.20 -11.24 1.19
CA SER A 198 5.37 -11.39 2.63
C SER A 198 4.12 -11.03 3.42
N LEU A 199 3.68 -11.97 4.26
CA LEU A 199 2.58 -11.77 5.20
C LEU A 199 3.00 -11.21 6.55
N SER A 200 4.29 -10.95 6.78
CA SER A 200 4.79 -10.49 8.08
C SER A 200 4.11 -9.22 8.60
N ARG A 201 3.53 -8.41 7.72
CA ARG A 201 2.81 -7.16 8.04
C ARG A 201 1.28 -7.30 8.00
N SER A 202 0.76 -8.48 7.71
CA SER A 202 -0.68 -8.74 7.66
C SER A 202 -1.29 -8.77 9.06
N SER A 203 -2.48 -8.21 9.23
CA SER A 203 -3.26 -8.35 10.47
C SER A 203 -3.64 -9.80 10.79
N LEU A 204 -3.62 -10.66 9.76
CA LEU A 204 -3.91 -12.09 9.88
C LEU A 204 -2.66 -12.93 10.17
N TYR A 205 -1.46 -12.31 10.25
CA TYR A 205 -0.20 -13.02 10.50
C TYR A 205 -0.23 -13.99 11.69
N PRO A 206 -0.81 -13.63 12.86
CA PRO A 206 -0.87 -14.56 13.99
C PRO A 206 -1.61 -15.87 13.65
N TYR A 207 -2.68 -15.80 12.87
CA TYR A 207 -3.45 -16.98 12.47
C TYR A 207 -2.70 -17.87 11.47
N TYR A 208 -1.90 -17.26 10.58
CA TYR A 208 -1.02 -18.02 9.70
C TYR A 208 0.11 -18.70 10.48
N LEU A 209 0.69 -18.01 11.47
CA LEU A 209 1.74 -18.58 12.32
C LEU A 209 1.22 -19.78 13.10
N GLU A 210 0.01 -19.68 13.68
CA GLU A 210 -0.65 -20.80 14.34
C GLU A 210 -0.90 -21.99 13.39
N ALA A 211 -1.13 -21.76 12.10
CA ALA A 211 -1.28 -22.82 11.10
C ALA A 211 0.05 -23.50 10.79
N VAL A 212 1.13 -22.73 10.68
CA VAL A 212 2.49 -23.21 10.46
C VAL A 212 2.99 -24.05 11.64
N GLU A 213 2.80 -23.57 12.87
CA GLU A 213 3.21 -24.28 14.09
C GLU A 213 2.48 -25.61 14.25
N GLU A 214 1.18 -25.63 13.96
CA GLU A 214 0.38 -26.85 13.97
C GLU A 214 0.85 -27.85 12.90
N ALA A 215 1.13 -27.37 11.69
CA ALA A 215 1.65 -28.19 10.60
C ALA A 215 2.99 -28.85 10.97
N GLY A 216 3.93 -28.08 11.55
CA GLY A 216 5.20 -28.65 11.98
C GLY A 216 5.07 -29.64 13.13
N ARG A 217 4.14 -29.41 14.07
CA ARG A 217 3.84 -30.39 15.13
C ARG A 217 3.25 -31.68 14.55
N LEU A 218 2.29 -31.58 13.63
CA LEU A 218 1.63 -32.74 13.02
C LEU A 218 2.59 -33.61 12.20
N HIS A 219 3.55 -32.98 11.53
CA HIS A 219 4.47 -33.66 10.61
C HIS A 219 5.89 -33.85 11.18
N GLY A 220 6.13 -33.49 12.44
CA GLY A 220 7.45 -33.61 13.07
C GLY A 220 8.54 -32.73 12.41
N LEU A 221 8.15 -31.61 11.79
CA LEU A 221 9.05 -30.74 11.07
C LEU A 221 9.74 -29.74 12.01
N LYS A 222 11.03 -29.50 11.78
CA LYS A 222 11.78 -28.46 12.49
C LYS A 222 11.46 -27.09 11.89
N ILE A 223 10.63 -26.31 12.57
CA ILE A 223 10.30 -24.94 12.15
C ILE A 223 11.38 -23.98 12.67
N SER A 224 11.80 -23.03 11.83
CA SER A 224 12.66 -21.91 12.27
C SER A 224 11.96 -21.08 13.36
N PRO A 225 12.68 -20.47 14.33
CA PRO A 225 12.07 -19.65 15.39
C PRO A 225 11.28 -18.44 14.87
N LYS A 226 11.55 -18.00 13.64
CA LYS A 226 10.84 -16.91 12.96
C LYS A 226 10.57 -17.32 11.51
N PRO A 227 9.58 -18.19 11.27
CA PRO A 227 9.28 -18.63 9.92
C PRO A 227 8.73 -17.47 9.11
N LYS A 228 9.15 -17.36 7.84
CA LYS A 228 8.56 -16.41 6.90
C LYS A 228 7.37 -17.04 6.22
N ILE A 229 6.27 -16.30 6.17
CA ILE A 229 5.03 -16.77 5.54
C ILE A 229 4.76 -15.89 4.34
N LEU A 230 4.64 -16.48 3.16
CA LEU A 230 4.44 -15.80 1.89
C LEU A 230 3.11 -16.22 1.25
N ILE A 231 2.42 -15.31 0.57
CA ILE A 231 1.35 -15.67 -0.37
C ILE A 231 1.96 -15.81 -1.76
N PRO A 232 1.89 -16.98 -2.41
CA PRO A 232 2.38 -17.12 -3.77
C PRO A 232 1.51 -16.32 -4.76
N LEU A 233 2.15 -15.70 -5.75
CA LEU A 233 1.48 -14.92 -6.78
C LEU A 233 1.47 -15.70 -8.10
N SER A 234 0.29 -16.17 -8.55
CA SER A 234 0.14 -16.91 -9.82
C SER A 234 0.53 -16.11 -11.07
N ASP A 235 0.34 -14.79 -11.04
CA ASP A 235 0.80 -13.88 -12.09
C ASP A 235 1.28 -12.57 -11.44
N PRO A 236 2.56 -12.50 -11.05
CA PRO A 236 3.07 -11.34 -10.32
C PRO A 236 3.05 -10.08 -11.18
N GLU A 237 3.35 -10.19 -12.48
CA GLU A 237 3.37 -9.05 -13.40
C GLU A 237 1.96 -8.49 -13.56
N ALA A 238 0.97 -9.32 -13.88
CA ALA A 238 -0.40 -8.83 -14.04
C ALA A 238 -0.99 -8.29 -12.72
N ALA A 239 -0.69 -8.91 -11.58
CA ALA A 239 -1.16 -8.43 -10.27
C ALA A 239 -0.60 -7.04 -9.93
N LEU A 240 0.69 -6.82 -10.16
CA LEU A 240 1.37 -5.55 -9.90
C LEU A 240 1.00 -4.47 -10.92
N VAL A 241 0.91 -4.82 -12.20
CA VAL A 241 0.43 -3.93 -13.26
C VAL A 241 -1.00 -3.48 -12.96
N ARG A 242 -1.89 -4.40 -12.58
CA ARG A 242 -3.28 -4.08 -12.22
C ARG A 242 -3.34 -3.12 -11.03
N THR A 243 -2.53 -3.34 -10.02
CA THR A 243 -2.41 -2.46 -8.85
C THR A 243 -1.92 -1.06 -9.25
N GLY A 244 -0.92 -0.99 -10.13
CA GLY A 244 -0.43 0.27 -10.71
C GLY A 244 -1.49 0.99 -11.54
N ILE A 245 -2.25 0.27 -12.37
CA ILE A 245 -3.36 0.81 -13.16
C ILE A 245 -4.44 1.40 -12.24
N TYR A 246 -4.80 0.73 -11.15
CA TYR A 246 -5.75 1.28 -10.18
C TYR A 246 -5.24 2.58 -9.57
N GLY A 247 -3.99 2.61 -9.10
CA GLY A 247 -3.40 3.83 -8.55
C GLY A 247 -3.37 4.98 -9.58
N MET A 248 -2.97 4.69 -10.83
CA MET A 248 -2.93 5.68 -11.91
C MET A 248 -4.33 6.19 -12.25
N SER A 249 -5.31 5.30 -12.33
CA SER A 249 -6.70 5.64 -12.64
C SER A 249 -7.28 6.58 -11.58
N VAL A 250 -7.04 6.29 -10.30
CA VAL A 250 -7.50 7.16 -9.21
C VAL A 250 -6.77 8.51 -9.26
N LEU A 251 -5.46 8.53 -9.53
CA LEU A 251 -4.72 9.79 -9.66
C LEU A 251 -5.23 10.66 -10.84
N VAL A 252 -5.59 10.04 -11.97
CA VAL A 252 -6.22 10.72 -13.10
C VAL A 252 -7.58 11.30 -12.68
N VAL A 253 -8.40 10.55 -11.94
CA VAL A 253 -9.67 11.05 -11.41
C VAL A 253 -9.47 12.24 -10.48
N LEU A 254 -8.47 12.19 -9.57
CA LEU A 254 -8.18 13.32 -8.67
C LEU A 254 -7.74 14.56 -9.45
N ASN A 255 -6.87 14.41 -10.44
CA ASN A 255 -6.47 15.52 -11.32
C ASN A 255 -7.67 16.05 -12.13
N TYR A 256 -8.54 15.17 -12.63
CA TYR A 256 -9.75 15.57 -13.35
C TYR A 256 -10.72 16.35 -12.44
N LEU A 257 -10.96 15.88 -11.21
CA LEU A 257 -11.77 16.57 -10.22
C LEU A 257 -11.22 17.96 -9.91
N TRP A 258 -9.90 18.12 -9.83
CA TRP A 258 -9.26 19.42 -9.67
C TRP A 258 -9.56 20.35 -10.86
N VAL A 259 -9.31 19.88 -12.09
CA VAL A 259 -9.52 20.68 -13.31
C VAL A 259 -10.98 21.13 -13.42
N VAL A 260 -11.93 20.21 -13.25
CA VAL A 260 -13.37 20.53 -13.25
C VAL A 260 -13.71 21.50 -12.12
N GLY A 261 -13.18 21.29 -10.93
CA GLY A 261 -13.39 22.18 -9.78
C GLY A 261 -12.97 23.62 -10.06
N VAL A 262 -11.80 23.82 -10.68
CA VAL A 262 -11.31 25.14 -11.08
C VAL A 262 -12.20 25.76 -12.17
N VAL A 263 -12.62 24.99 -13.18
CA VAL A 263 -13.51 25.47 -14.24
C VAL A 263 -14.87 25.91 -13.69
N VAL A 264 -15.46 25.13 -12.79
CA VAL A 264 -16.75 25.46 -12.14
C VAL A 264 -16.60 26.66 -11.22
N TRP A 265 -15.54 26.71 -10.40
CA TRP A 265 -15.26 27.85 -9.53
C TRP A 265 -15.18 29.15 -10.33
N ARG A 266 -14.48 29.12 -11.47
CA ARG A 266 -14.34 30.28 -12.36
C ARG A 266 -15.65 30.72 -13.00
N ARG A 267 -16.61 29.81 -13.24
CA ARG A 267 -17.93 30.18 -13.79
C ARG A 267 -18.83 30.87 -12.77
N ARG A 268 -18.52 30.77 -11.47
CA ARG A 268 -19.32 31.33 -10.36
C ARG A 268 -18.77 32.63 -9.78
N CYS A 269 -17.54 33.02 -10.11
CA CYS A 269 -16.88 34.26 -9.69
C CYS A 269 -16.73 35.21 -10.86
#